data_AF-A0A7V0T5D6-F1
#
_entry.id   AF-A0A7V0T5D6-F1
#
_cell.length_a   1.000
_cell.length_b   1.000
_cell.length_c   1.000
_cell.angle_alpha   90.00
_cell.angle_beta   90.00
_cell.angle_gamma   90.00
#
_symmetry.space_group_name_H-M   'P 1'
#
loop_
_entity.id
_entity.type
_entity.pdbx_description
1 polymer ?
#
loop_
_entity_poly.entity_id
_entity_poly.type
_entity_poly.pdbx_seq_one_letter_code
_entity_poly.pdbx_strand_id
1 'polypeptide(L)'
;MKQEPLSALQKIEKLGKKVHEMTQAELARAVGCSRERIRQLVPRMKIKPGRRVRAWHRSLSPKICREMAKHHDAGESLTNIGQKFGVSDYHVREAIRQVRPQLEPAGRIQRLRRLDALVKMLDRGVTFEDACDRLGFSALQRRRYRKQLGLRWDGRKTIPTRKKKK
;
A
#
# COMPACT_ATOMS: atom_id res chain seq x y z
N MET A 1 54.93 5.23 10.47
CA MET A 1 54.10 4.08 10.04
C MET A 1 52.70 4.60 9.69
N LYS A 2 52.28 4.51 8.43
CA LYS A 2 50.93 4.92 8.01
C LYS A 2 49.96 3.85 8.53
N GLN A 3 49.04 4.23 9.43
CA GLN A 3 48.01 3.29 9.91
C GLN A 3 47.14 2.86 8.72
N GLU A 4 47.01 1.55 8.53
CA GLU A 4 46.08 1.01 7.53
C GLU A 4 44.65 1.46 7.86
N PRO A 5 43.85 1.81 6.84
CA PRO A 5 42.48 2.24 7.07
C PRO A 5 41.65 1.09 7.63
N LEU A 6 41.14 1.26 8.85
CA LEU A 6 40.27 0.29 9.52
C LEU A 6 39.11 -0.14 8.60
N SER A 7 38.87 -1.45 8.54
CA SER A 7 37.74 -1.99 7.79
C SER A 7 36.40 -1.55 8.43
N ALA A 8 35.33 -1.55 7.65
CA ALA A 8 34.00 -1.20 8.14
C ALA A 8 33.56 -2.07 9.33
N LEU A 9 33.92 -3.36 9.36
CA LEU A 9 33.63 -4.25 10.49
C LEU A 9 34.40 -3.85 11.75
N GLN A 10 35.69 -3.52 11.63
CA GLN A 10 36.49 -3.07 12.76
C GLN A 10 35.97 -1.72 13.32
N LYS A 11 35.55 -0.81 12.44
CA LYS A 11 34.90 0.45 12.85
C LYS A 11 33.59 0.19 13.60
N ILE A 12 32.79 -0.78 13.15
CA ILE A 12 31.55 -1.20 13.83
C ILE A 12 31.85 -1.82 15.19
N GLU A 13 32.86 -2.68 15.30
CA GLU A 13 33.26 -3.28 16.58
C GLU A 13 33.71 -2.21 17.59
N LYS A 14 34.44 -1.19 17.15
CA LYS A 14 34.81 -0.03 17.99
C LYS A 14 33.62 0.74 18.54
N LEU A 15 32.47 0.75 17.84
CA LEU A 15 31.25 1.40 18.33
C LEU A 15 30.56 0.58 19.45
N GLY A 16 30.88 -0.71 19.57
CA GLY A 16 30.44 -1.57 20.68
C GLY A 16 28.92 -1.56 20.88
N LYS A 17 28.48 -1.32 22.12
CA LYS A 17 27.06 -1.33 22.51
C LYS A 17 26.22 -0.24 21.84
N LYS A 18 26.83 0.89 21.43
CA LYS A 18 26.13 2.00 20.75
C LYS A 18 25.50 1.57 19.42
N VAL A 19 26.02 0.51 18.79
CA VAL A 19 25.46 -0.05 17.56
C VAL A 19 23.99 -0.42 17.75
N HIS A 20 23.59 -0.91 18.93
CA HIS A 20 22.22 -1.35 19.18
C HIS A 20 21.18 -0.21 19.13
N GLU A 21 21.59 1.00 19.52
CA GLU A 21 20.74 2.19 19.57
C GLU A 21 20.58 2.87 18.20
N MET A 22 21.45 2.52 17.24
CA MET A 22 21.48 3.11 15.91
C MET A 22 20.61 2.34 14.91
N THR A 23 20.05 3.10 13.97
CA THR A 23 19.50 2.55 12.73
C THR A 23 20.62 2.16 11.78
N GLN A 24 20.33 1.28 10.80
CA GLN A 24 21.32 0.94 9.76
C GLN A 24 21.84 2.17 8.98
N ALA A 25 21.01 3.21 8.83
CA ALA A 25 21.39 4.45 8.17
C ALA A 25 22.29 5.34 9.04
N GLU A 26 22.03 5.42 10.34
CA GLU A 26 22.92 6.11 11.29
C GLU A 26 24.26 5.39 11.43
N LEU A 27 24.24 4.06 11.50
CA LEU A 27 25.45 3.25 11.52
C LEU A 27 26.29 3.42 10.24
N ALA A 28 25.62 3.46 9.08
CA ALA A 28 26.27 3.73 7.79
C ALA A 28 27.01 5.08 7.79
N ARG A 29 26.38 6.14 8.32
CA ARG A 29 27.00 7.47 8.46
C ARG A 29 28.17 7.47 9.44
N ALA A 30 28.02 6.81 10.59
CA ALA A 30 29.07 6.72 11.62
C ALA A 30 30.31 5.97 11.14
N VAL A 31 30.13 4.95 10.30
CA VAL A 31 31.23 4.11 9.77
C VAL A 31 31.83 4.70 8.48
N GLY A 32 31.08 5.56 7.79
CA GLY A 32 31.48 6.17 6.52
C GLY A 32 31.29 5.20 5.34
N CYS A 33 30.18 4.46 5.30
CA CYS A 33 29.88 3.52 4.21
C CYS A 33 28.42 3.58 3.78
N SER A 34 28.06 2.86 2.71
CA SER A 34 26.69 2.82 2.23
C SER A 34 25.79 1.98 3.16
N ARG A 35 24.49 2.33 3.19
CA ARG A 35 23.49 1.55 3.93
C ARG A 35 23.41 0.10 3.46
N GLU A 36 23.56 -0.15 2.16
CA GLU A 36 23.56 -1.52 1.63
C GLU A 36 24.79 -2.30 2.10
N ARG A 37 25.96 -1.64 2.20
CA ARG A 37 27.15 -2.27 2.78
C ARG A 37 26.90 -2.68 4.23
N ILE A 38 26.28 -1.83 5.05
CA ILE A 38 25.84 -2.21 6.40
C ILE A 38 24.89 -3.41 6.35
N ARG A 39 23.91 -3.42 5.45
CA ARG A 39 22.94 -4.53 5.30
C ARG A 39 23.62 -5.87 5.03
N GLN A 40 24.62 -5.89 4.16
CA GLN A 40 25.44 -7.08 3.88
C GLN A 40 26.31 -7.52 5.06
N LEU A 41 26.73 -6.57 5.90
CA LEU A 41 27.57 -6.85 7.07
C LEU A 41 26.76 -7.28 8.30
N VAL A 42 25.47 -6.88 8.43
CA VAL A 42 24.60 -7.24 9.57
C VAL A 42 24.63 -8.73 9.95
N PRO A 43 24.61 -9.70 9.01
CA PRO A 43 24.72 -11.12 9.36
C PRO A 43 26.05 -11.50 10.02
N ARG A 44 27.13 -10.77 9.72
CA ARG A 44 28.50 -11.01 10.20
C ARG A 44 28.85 -10.19 11.45
N MET A 45 27.97 -9.30 11.90
CA MET A 45 28.18 -8.44 13.05
C MET A 45 27.85 -9.16 14.35
N LYS A 46 28.73 -9.01 15.36
CA LYS A 46 28.50 -9.51 16.73
C LYS A 46 27.36 -8.77 17.43
N ILE A 47 27.31 -7.45 17.28
CA ILE A 47 26.26 -6.58 17.83
C ILE A 47 25.46 -6.01 16.66
N LYS A 48 24.15 -6.27 16.65
CA LYS A 48 23.26 -5.86 15.55
C LYS A 48 22.59 -4.52 15.86
N PRO A 49 22.37 -3.66 14.85
CA PRO A 49 21.55 -2.47 15.02
C PRO A 49 20.13 -2.88 15.43
N GLY A 50 19.72 -2.44 16.62
CA GLY A 50 18.42 -2.77 17.22
C GLY A 50 17.31 -1.84 16.76
N ARG A 51 17.64 -0.56 16.50
CA ARG A 51 16.65 0.45 16.10
C ARG A 51 16.25 0.26 14.64
N ARG A 52 15.02 -0.17 14.40
CA ARG A 52 14.41 -0.19 13.07
C ARG A 52 13.58 1.07 12.86
N VAL A 53 13.84 1.80 11.78
CA VAL A 53 12.91 2.83 11.30
C VAL A 53 11.64 2.11 10.85
N ARG A 54 10.52 2.36 11.54
CA ARG A 54 9.22 1.86 11.08
C ARG A 54 8.84 2.61 9.82
N ALA A 55 8.28 1.91 8.85
CA ALA A 55 7.74 2.57 7.66
C ALA A 55 6.69 3.60 8.08
N TRP A 56 6.65 4.76 7.43
CA TRP A 56 5.85 5.92 7.86
C TRP A 56 4.37 5.59 8.12
N HIS A 57 3.77 4.79 7.24
CA HIS A 57 2.38 4.33 7.36
C HIS A 57 2.12 3.44 8.60
N ARG A 58 3.15 2.94 9.30
CA ARG A 58 3.06 2.17 10.55
C ARG A 58 3.26 3.00 11.81
N SER A 59 3.73 4.24 11.67
CA SER A 59 3.88 5.20 12.77
C SER A 59 2.73 6.21 12.84
N LEU A 60 1.84 6.20 11.85
CA LEU A 60 0.67 7.06 11.82
C LEU A 60 -0.37 6.67 12.87
N SER A 61 -1.05 7.69 13.40
CA SER A 61 -2.23 7.45 14.24
C SER A 61 -3.36 6.84 13.40
N PRO A 62 -4.16 5.91 13.95
CA PRO A 62 -5.32 5.35 13.26
C PRO A 62 -6.30 6.43 12.78
N LYS A 63 -6.37 7.58 13.46
CA LYS A 63 -7.22 8.72 13.09
C LYS A 63 -6.84 9.30 11.72
N ILE A 64 -5.56 9.54 11.48
CA ILE A 64 -5.05 10.07 10.20
C ILE A 64 -5.29 9.06 9.08
N CYS A 65 -5.03 7.77 9.34
CA CYS A 65 -5.31 6.72 8.35
C CYS A 65 -6.80 6.67 7.97
N ARG A 66 -7.72 6.89 8.93
CA ARG A 66 -9.17 6.97 8.66
C ARG A 66 -9.54 8.21 7.86
N GLU A 67 -8.92 9.36 8.10
CA GLU A 67 -9.15 10.56 7.28
C GLU A 67 -8.70 10.36 5.83
N MET A 68 -7.53 9.76 5.61
CA MET A 68 -7.08 9.40 4.26
C MET A 68 -8.08 8.46 3.56
N ALA A 69 -8.66 7.51 4.30
CA ALA A 69 -9.69 6.62 3.76
C ALA A 69 -10.97 7.38 3.38
N LYS A 70 -11.41 8.36 4.17
CA LYS A 70 -12.57 9.21 3.86
C LYS A 70 -12.36 10.04 2.59
N HIS A 71 -11.18 10.64 2.46
CA HIS A 71 -10.80 11.39 1.25
C HIS A 71 -10.83 10.50 0.00
N HIS A 72 -10.28 9.29 0.12
CA HIS A 72 -10.33 8.32 -0.97
C HIS A 72 -11.76 7.86 -1.30
N ASP A 73 -12.64 7.73 -0.30
CA ASP A 73 -14.06 7.37 -0.51
C ASP A 73 -14.87 8.49 -1.16
N ALA A 74 -14.48 9.76 -0.93
CA ALA A 74 -15.03 10.92 -1.64
C ALA A 74 -14.58 11.00 -3.12
N GLY A 75 -13.74 10.06 -3.59
CA GLY A 75 -13.28 10.00 -4.97
C GLY A 75 -11.99 10.77 -5.25
N GLU A 76 -11.32 11.26 -4.21
CA GLU A 76 -10.07 12.00 -4.34
C GLU A 76 -8.91 11.06 -4.75
N SER A 77 -8.00 11.56 -5.59
CA SER A 77 -6.88 10.75 -6.10
C SER A 77 -5.85 10.50 -5.00
N LEU A 78 -5.14 9.35 -5.05
CA LEU A 78 -4.07 9.05 -4.09
C LEU A 78 -2.96 10.13 -4.09
N THR A 79 -2.71 10.74 -5.25
CA THR A 79 -1.72 11.81 -5.41
C THR A 79 -2.16 13.07 -4.66
N ASN A 80 -3.42 13.47 -4.80
CA ASN A 80 -3.96 14.66 -4.13
C ASN A 80 -4.01 14.47 -2.61
N ILE A 81 -4.41 13.27 -2.17
CA ILE A 81 -4.35 12.90 -0.75
C ILE A 81 -2.90 12.94 -0.27
N GLY A 82 -1.96 12.40 -1.05
CA GLY A 82 -0.54 12.43 -0.73
C GLY A 82 -0.01 13.84 -0.54
N GLN A 83 -0.32 14.75 -1.47
CA GLN A 83 0.05 16.17 -1.36
C GLN A 83 -0.51 16.82 -0.09
N LYS A 84 -1.78 16.57 0.24
CA LYS A 84 -2.43 17.12 1.43
C LYS A 84 -1.77 16.69 2.74
N PHE A 85 -1.26 15.46 2.79
CA PHE A 85 -0.63 14.88 3.98
C PHE A 85 0.90 14.85 3.91
N GLY A 86 1.51 15.45 2.88
CA GLY A 86 2.97 15.51 2.71
C GLY A 86 3.64 14.15 2.48
N VAL A 87 2.95 13.21 1.82
CA VAL A 87 3.45 11.84 1.62
C VAL A 87 3.24 11.30 0.21
N SER A 88 4.00 10.25 -0.12
CA SER A 88 3.86 9.55 -1.40
C SER A 88 2.55 8.75 -1.50
N ASP A 89 2.11 8.51 -2.73
CA ASP A 89 0.94 7.69 -3.06
C ASP A 89 0.99 6.29 -2.42
N TYR A 90 2.20 5.71 -2.36
CA TYR A 90 2.47 4.43 -1.71
C TYR A 90 2.10 4.46 -0.23
N HIS A 91 2.50 5.51 0.48
CA HIS A 91 2.20 5.65 1.91
C HIS A 91 0.72 5.89 2.18
N VAL A 92 0.04 6.66 1.35
CA VAL A 92 -1.42 6.82 1.41
C VAL A 92 -2.11 5.48 1.23
N ARG A 93 -1.72 4.71 0.22
CA ARG A 93 -2.30 3.40 -0.08
C ARG A 93 -2.16 2.42 1.09
N GLU A 94 -0.96 2.35 1.68
CA GLU A 94 -0.70 1.47 2.82
C GLU A 94 -1.41 1.93 4.10
N ALA A 95 -1.51 3.24 4.34
CA ALA A 95 -2.25 3.78 5.48
C ALA A 95 -3.75 3.44 5.40
N ILE A 96 -4.37 3.62 4.22
CA ILE A 96 -5.77 3.23 3.98
C ILE A 96 -5.96 1.73 4.19
N ARG A 97 -5.04 0.90 3.68
CA ARG A 97 -5.10 -0.56 3.79
C ARG A 97 -5.13 -1.04 5.24
N GLN A 98 -4.44 -0.37 6.16
CA GLN A 98 -4.43 -0.76 7.58
C GLN A 98 -5.77 -0.57 8.27
N VAL A 99 -6.46 0.54 7.98
CA VAL A 99 -7.73 0.87 8.64
C VAL A 99 -8.95 0.31 7.92
N ARG A 100 -8.83 -0.05 6.64
CA ARG A 100 -9.97 -0.52 5.84
C ARG A 100 -10.68 -1.74 6.44
N PRO A 101 -10.00 -2.76 6.97
CA PRO A 101 -10.67 -3.89 7.62
C PRO A 101 -11.50 -3.49 8.84
N GLN A 102 -11.15 -2.40 9.52
CA GLN A 102 -11.81 -1.91 10.73
C GLN A 102 -12.95 -0.94 10.39
N LEU A 103 -12.75 -0.09 9.37
CA LEU A 103 -13.79 0.82 8.86
C LEU A 103 -14.89 0.05 8.11
N GLU A 104 -14.54 -1.06 7.46
CA GLU A 104 -15.43 -1.84 6.61
C GLU A 104 -15.21 -3.37 6.75
N PRO A 105 -15.43 -3.98 7.93
CA PRO A 105 -15.60 -5.44 7.99
C PRO A 105 -16.86 -5.86 7.19
N ALA A 106 -17.92 -5.05 7.29
CA ALA A 106 -19.15 -5.16 6.52
C ALA A 106 -19.00 -4.76 5.05
N GLY A 107 -17.97 -4.00 4.66
CA GLY A 107 -17.82 -3.55 3.27
C GLY A 107 -17.46 -4.68 2.31
N ARG A 108 -16.88 -5.79 2.79
CA ARG A 108 -16.77 -7.02 1.98
C ARG A 108 -18.15 -7.64 1.77
N ILE A 109 -18.94 -7.78 2.83
CA ILE A 109 -20.30 -8.35 2.78
C ILE A 109 -21.21 -7.48 1.91
N GLN A 110 -21.19 -6.16 2.09
CA GLN A 110 -21.96 -5.20 1.32
C GLN A 110 -21.51 -5.16 -0.13
N ARG A 111 -20.20 -5.31 -0.41
CA ARG A 111 -19.71 -5.49 -1.79
C ARG A 111 -20.22 -6.76 -2.42
N LEU A 112 -20.24 -7.87 -1.68
CA LEU A 112 -20.78 -9.15 -2.16
C LEU A 112 -22.29 -9.04 -2.41
N ARG A 113 -23.05 -8.42 -1.50
CA ARG A 113 -24.49 -8.16 -1.68
C ARG A 113 -24.77 -7.26 -2.89
N ARG A 114 -23.97 -6.20 -3.07
CA ARG A 114 -24.07 -5.30 -4.24
C ARG A 114 -23.70 -6.01 -5.55
N LEU A 115 -22.71 -6.89 -5.52
CA LEU A 115 -22.34 -7.72 -6.66
C LEU A 115 -23.44 -8.73 -6.99
N ASP A 116 -24.01 -9.39 -5.98
CA ASP A 116 -25.15 -10.31 -6.13
C ASP A 116 -26.38 -9.61 -6.70
N ALA A 117 -26.71 -8.41 -6.20
CA ALA A 117 -27.79 -7.59 -6.74
C ALA A 117 -27.54 -7.18 -8.20
N LEU A 118 -26.29 -6.83 -8.55
CA LEU A 118 -25.89 -6.52 -9.91
C LEU A 118 -26.03 -7.74 -10.82
N VAL A 119 -25.55 -8.91 -10.41
CA VAL A 119 -25.67 -10.16 -11.18
C VAL A 119 -27.14 -10.50 -11.42
N LYS A 120 -27.99 -10.43 -10.40
CA LYS A 120 -29.44 -10.67 -10.54
C LYS A 120 -30.12 -9.72 -11.54
N MET A 121 -29.68 -8.46 -11.65
CA MET A 121 -30.20 -7.54 -12.65
C MET A 121 -29.73 -7.91 -14.06
N LEU A 122 -28.46 -8.30 -14.21
CA LEU A 122 -27.91 -8.76 -15.48
C LEU A 122 -28.60 -10.04 -15.97
N ASP A 123 -28.87 -10.99 -15.07
CA ASP A 123 -29.58 -12.24 -15.40
C ASP A 123 -31.03 -11.99 -15.86
N ARG A 124 -31.63 -10.86 -15.44
CA ARG A 124 -32.94 -10.39 -15.91
C ARG A 124 -32.88 -9.64 -17.24
N GLY A 125 -31.71 -9.56 -17.88
CA GLY A 125 -31.50 -8.89 -19.17
C GLY A 125 -31.31 -7.37 -19.08
N VAL A 126 -31.15 -6.81 -17.87
CA VAL A 126 -30.82 -5.38 -17.71
C VAL A 126 -29.37 -5.14 -18.16
N THR A 127 -29.10 -4.01 -18.83
CA THR A 127 -27.73 -3.66 -19.22
C THR A 127 -26.89 -3.36 -17.98
N PHE A 128 -25.56 -3.52 -18.09
CA PHE A 128 -24.65 -3.26 -16.97
C PHE A 128 -24.71 -1.80 -16.53
N GLU A 129 -24.83 -0.88 -17.49
CA GLU A 129 -24.92 0.56 -17.28
C GLU A 129 -26.18 0.89 -16.47
N ASP A 130 -27.34 0.43 -16.92
CA ASP A 130 -28.62 0.67 -16.25
C ASP A 130 -28.65 0.05 -14.86
N ALA A 131 -28.10 -1.18 -14.71
CA ALA A 131 -28.02 -1.83 -13.40
C ALA A 131 -27.11 -1.06 -12.44
N CYS A 132 -25.99 -0.50 -12.94
CA CYS A 132 -25.11 0.34 -12.13
C CYS A 132 -25.76 1.68 -11.75
N ASP A 133 -26.54 2.28 -12.65
CA ASP A 133 -27.28 3.52 -12.39
C ASP A 133 -28.36 3.29 -11.32
N ARG A 134 -29.16 2.22 -11.46
CA ARG A 134 -30.19 1.82 -10.48
C ARG A 134 -29.61 1.51 -9.10
N LEU A 135 -28.42 0.93 -9.04
CA LEU A 135 -27.74 0.60 -7.79
C LEU A 135 -26.91 1.77 -7.23
N GLY A 136 -26.90 2.93 -7.89
CA GLY A 136 -26.18 4.13 -7.44
C GLY A 136 -24.66 3.96 -7.42
N PHE A 137 -24.10 3.20 -8.37
CA PHE A 137 -22.67 2.94 -8.39
C PHE A 137 -21.86 4.11 -8.98
N SER A 138 -20.85 4.54 -8.22
CA SER A 138 -19.82 5.48 -8.66
C SER A 138 -18.98 4.92 -9.82
N ALA A 139 -18.31 5.81 -10.57
CA ALA A 139 -17.43 5.41 -11.67
C ALA A 139 -16.35 4.39 -11.25
N LEU A 140 -15.80 4.54 -10.04
CA LEU A 140 -14.82 3.61 -9.48
C LEU A 140 -15.43 2.21 -9.24
N GLN A 141 -16.65 2.16 -8.71
CA GLN A 141 -17.38 0.92 -8.48
C GLN A 141 -17.74 0.23 -9.79
N ARG A 142 -18.21 0.99 -10.80
CA ARG A 142 -18.48 0.46 -12.15
C ARG A 142 -17.25 -0.19 -12.76
N ARG A 143 -16.10 0.50 -12.76
CA ARG A 143 -14.84 -0.05 -13.26
C ARG A 143 -14.44 -1.33 -12.54
N ARG A 144 -14.60 -1.37 -11.21
CA ARG A 144 -14.30 -2.53 -10.38
C ARG A 144 -15.19 -3.72 -10.73
N TYR A 145 -16.51 -3.54 -10.70
CA TYR A 145 -17.47 -4.62 -10.92
C TYR A 145 -17.43 -5.13 -12.36
N ARG A 146 -17.22 -4.25 -13.34
CA ARG A 146 -16.97 -4.62 -14.74
C ARG A 146 -15.80 -5.60 -14.84
N LYS A 147 -14.66 -5.29 -14.19
CA LYS A 147 -13.49 -6.17 -14.16
C LYS A 147 -13.76 -7.49 -13.43
N GLN A 148 -14.48 -7.46 -12.31
CA GLN A 148 -14.80 -8.67 -11.53
C GLN A 148 -15.73 -9.63 -12.28
N LEU A 149 -16.68 -9.11 -13.05
CA LEU A 149 -17.61 -9.90 -13.85
C LEU A 149 -17.03 -10.36 -15.19
N GLY A 150 -15.76 -10.06 -15.48
CA GLY A 150 -15.15 -10.39 -16.77
C GLY A 150 -15.85 -9.69 -17.93
N LEU A 151 -16.26 -8.43 -17.72
CA LEU A 151 -16.85 -7.58 -18.74
C LEU A 151 -15.83 -6.52 -19.21
N ARG A 152 -16.01 -6.00 -20.43
CA ARG A 152 -15.19 -4.92 -21.00
C ARG A 152 -16.08 -3.83 -21.60
N TRP A 153 -15.56 -2.61 -21.63
CA TRP A 153 -16.19 -1.49 -22.32
C TRP A 153 -15.78 -1.51 -23.79
N ASP A 154 -16.73 -1.44 -24.71
CA ASP A 154 -16.47 -1.40 -26.16
C ASP A 154 -16.45 0.02 -26.75
N GLY A 155 -16.68 1.04 -25.92
CA GLY A 155 -16.84 2.44 -26.34
C GLY A 155 -18.28 2.95 -26.25
N ARG A 156 -19.27 2.05 -26.32
CA ARG A 156 -20.71 2.37 -26.28
C ARG A 156 -21.47 1.62 -25.19
N LYS A 157 -21.11 0.35 -24.93
CA LYS A 157 -21.74 -0.51 -23.93
C LYS A 157 -20.74 -1.47 -23.29
N THR A 158 -21.12 -2.04 -22.16
CA THR A 158 -20.36 -3.12 -21.55
C THR A 158 -20.73 -4.46 -22.19
N ILE A 159 -19.72 -5.19 -22.69
CA ILE A 159 -19.86 -6.51 -23.32
C ILE A 159 -19.03 -7.56 -22.57
N PRO A 160 -19.39 -8.86 -22.64
CA PRO A 160 -18.56 -9.93 -22.10
C PRO A 160 -17.16 -9.92 -22.73
N THR A 161 -16.14 -10.11 -21.89
CA THR A 161 -14.78 -10.35 -22.41
C THR A 161 -14.80 -11.74 -23.03
N ARG A 162 -14.51 -11.87 -24.34
CA ARG A 162 -14.54 -13.16 -25.06
C ARG A 162 -13.87 -14.25 -24.20
N LYS A 163 -14.61 -15.33 -23.87
CA LYS A 163 -14.03 -16.51 -23.23
C LYS A 163 -12.87 -16.99 -24.10
N LYS A 164 -11.70 -17.28 -23.50
CA LYS A 164 -10.71 -18.15 -24.15
C LYS A 164 -11.48 -19.42 -24.52
N LYS A 165 -11.51 -19.77 -25.81
CA LYS A 165 -11.94 -21.10 -26.26
C LYS A 165 -11.14 -22.10 -25.42
N LYS A 166 -11.85 -22.88 -24.60
CA LYS A 166 -11.28 -24.08 -23.99
C LYS A 166 -11.11 -25.12 -25.08
#